data_AF-A0A7S4RDK6-F1
#
_entry.id   AF-A0A7S4RDK6-F1
#
_cell.length_a   1.000
_cell.length_b   1.000
_cell.length_c   1.000
_cell.angle_alpha   90.00
_cell.angle_beta   90.00
_cell.angle_gamma   90.00
#
_symmetry.space_group_name_H-M   'P 1'
#
loop_
_entity.id
_entity.type
_entity.pdbx_description
1 polymer ?
#
loop_
_entity_poly.entity_id
_entity_poly.type
_entity_poly.pdbx_seq_one_letter_code
_entity_poly.pdbx_strand_id
1 'polypeptide(L)'
;KNFLRQLTTGLKASLPDGQNIVIHTPKDSDVMKGTAYYRILKQESASIDFIMPQYYNGNIRPALDGFTGTGAGSVAASTHYNNLVTDMFSNEPHKVVFGFCISDCSDTGSNANAVQAAAVMTDVTNAYPCNGGAFFWVAKDDVNGVWSDQVGAVVKRNTGCSDGTTMAPVVVGPPITSSPTKAPVISPPTAPSVCAAVTATCGVNKPCSGGMCCSQWGYCGTTEAYCRECCQSN
;
A
#
# COMPACT_ATOMS: atom_id res chain seq x y z
N LYS A 1 -29.13 -10.83 -9.44
CA LYS A 1 -27.81 -10.86 -10.13
C LYS A 1 -27.79 -10.00 -11.39
N ASN A 2 -28.87 -9.95 -12.19
CA ASN A 2 -28.90 -9.16 -13.44
C ASN A 2 -28.87 -7.64 -13.26
N PHE A 3 -29.48 -7.10 -12.20
CA PHE A 3 -29.53 -5.65 -11.98
C PHE A 3 -28.14 -4.99 -12.00
N LEU A 4 -27.21 -5.47 -11.17
CA LEU A 4 -25.89 -4.86 -11.04
C LEU A 4 -25.09 -4.93 -12.34
N ARG A 5 -25.14 -6.09 -13.01
CA ARG A 5 -24.55 -6.28 -14.34
C ARG A 5 -25.13 -5.29 -15.37
N GLN A 6 -26.45 -5.21 -15.48
CA GLN A 6 -27.12 -4.31 -16.42
C GLN A 6 -26.83 -2.85 -16.12
N LEU A 7 -26.72 -2.48 -14.84
CA LEU A 7 -26.33 -1.13 -14.44
C LEU A 7 -24.89 -0.83 -14.88
N THR A 8 -23.93 -1.71 -14.58
CA THR A 8 -22.52 -1.55 -14.95
C THR A 8 -22.36 -1.42 -16.47
N THR A 9 -22.86 -2.39 -17.24
CA THR A 9 -22.70 -2.37 -18.71
C THR A 9 -23.57 -1.30 -19.37
N GLY A 10 -24.78 -1.08 -18.84
CA GLY A 10 -25.74 -0.13 -19.37
C GLY A 10 -25.28 1.32 -19.20
N LEU A 11 -24.77 1.69 -18.03
CA LEU A 11 -24.19 3.02 -17.81
C LEU A 11 -22.98 3.25 -18.72
N LYS A 12 -22.08 2.26 -18.83
CA LYS A 12 -20.90 2.36 -19.69
C LYS A 12 -21.29 2.59 -21.15
N ALA A 13 -22.30 1.86 -21.65
CA ALA A 13 -22.77 1.97 -23.03
C ALA A 13 -23.65 3.20 -23.32
N SER A 14 -24.30 3.77 -22.30
CA SER A 14 -25.27 4.86 -22.51
C SER A 14 -24.65 6.26 -22.41
N LEU A 15 -23.50 6.38 -21.77
CA LEU A 15 -22.81 7.66 -21.58
C LEU A 15 -21.69 7.85 -22.64
N PRO A 16 -21.42 9.08 -23.08
CA PRO A 16 -20.36 9.36 -24.05
C PRO A 16 -18.99 8.86 -23.58
N ASP A 17 -18.15 8.47 -24.51
CA ASP A 17 -16.75 8.13 -24.24
C ASP A 17 -16.04 9.29 -23.52
N GLY A 18 -15.27 8.96 -22.48
CA GLY A 18 -14.62 9.94 -21.61
C GLY A 18 -15.52 10.56 -20.53
N GLN A 19 -16.83 10.29 -20.55
CA GLN A 19 -17.79 10.70 -19.50
C GLN A 19 -18.45 9.50 -18.80
N ASN A 20 -18.06 8.29 -19.17
CA ASN A 20 -18.67 7.03 -18.74
C ASN A 20 -17.77 6.26 -17.75
N ILE A 21 -17.08 6.96 -16.84
CA ILE A 21 -16.23 6.30 -15.84
C ILE A 21 -17.12 5.50 -14.89
N VAL A 22 -16.94 4.18 -14.90
CA VAL A 22 -17.66 3.22 -14.06
C VAL A 22 -16.67 2.59 -13.09
N ILE A 23 -16.93 2.82 -11.80
CA ILE A 23 -16.10 2.33 -10.71
C ILE A 23 -16.95 1.62 -9.67
N HIS A 24 -16.33 0.69 -8.95
CA HIS A 24 -16.94 0.06 -7.78
C HIS A 24 -16.02 0.21 -6.57
N THR A 25 -16.61 0.45 -5.40
CA THR A 25 -15.88 0.66 -4.14
C THR A 25 -16.23 -0.44 -3.11
N PRO A 26 -16.03 -1.74 -3.41
CA PRO A 26 -16.50 -2.79 -2.52
C PRO A 26 -15.71 -2.84 -1.21
N LYS A 27 -16.36 -3.31 -0.14
CA LYS A 27 -15.64 -3.81 1.03
C LYS A 27 -14.78 -5.02 0.63
N ASP A 28 -13.58 -5.14 1.19
CA ASP A 28 -12.67 -6.25 0.95
C ASP A 28 -13.35 -7.64 1.00
N SER A 29 -14.16 -7.90 2.02
CA SER A 29 -14.86 -9.16 2.25
C SER A 29 -15.85 -9.51 1.15
N ASP A 30 -16.43 -8.50 0.50
CA ASP A 30 -17.41 -8.70 -0.57
C ASP A 30 -16.74 -9.05 -1.89
N VAL A 31 -15.47 -8.68 -2.09
CA VAL A 31 -14.70 -8.91 -3.31
C VAL A 31 -13.56 -9.92 -3.12
N MET A 32 -13.70 -10.81 -2.14
CA MET A 32 -12.87 -12.00 -2.04
C MET A 32 -13.10 -12.95 -3.22
N LYS A 33 -12.04 -13.59 -3.71
CA LYS A 33 -12.14 -14.54 -4.83
C LYS A 33 -13.19 -15.62 -4.55
N GLY A 34 -14.18 -15.72 -5.43
CA GLY A 34 -15.28 -16.69 -5.33
C GLY A 34 -16.56 -16.16 -4.66
N THR A 35 -16.59 -14.95 -4.13
CA THR A 35 -17.86 -14.34 -3.68
C THR A 35 -18.78 -14.04 -4.86
N ALA A 36 -20.07 -13.81 -4.58
CA ALA A 36 -21.03 -13.45 -5.62
C ALA A 36 -20.67 -12.12 -6.31
N TYR A 37 -20.21 -11.13 -5.55
CA TYR A 37 -19.88 -9.82 -6.11
C TYR A 37 -18.59 -9.88 -6.96
N TYR A 38 -17.56 -10.58 -6.48
CA TYR A 38 -16.34 -10.85 -7.25
C TYR A 38 -16.63 -11.45 -8.63
N ARG A 39 -17.50 -12.47 -8.69
CA ARG A 39 -17.86 -13.12 -9.97
C ARG A 39 -18.56 -12.16 -10.94
N ILE A 40 -19.43 -11.28 -10.44
CA ILE A 40 -20.11 -10.28 -11.28
C ILE A 40 -19.08 -9.28 -11.82
N LEU A 41 -18.24 -8.71 -10.95
CA LEU A 41 -17.24 -7.72 -11.37
C LEU A 41 -16.22 -8.31 -12.34
N LYS A 42 -15.78 -9.56 -12.14
CA LYS A 42 -14.91 -10.26 -13.08
C LYS A 42 -15.58 -10.49 -14.43
N GLN A 43 -16.86 -10.87 -14.44
CA GLN A 43 -17.59 -11.08 -15.70
C GLN A 43 -17.72 -9.79 -16.51
N GLU A 44 -17.88 -8.65 -15.83
CA GLU A 44 -18.09 -7.34 -16.45
C GLU A 44 -16.84 -6.44 -16.40
N SER A 45 -15.65 -7.00 -16.19
CA SER A 45 -14.43 -6.21 -15.93
C SER A 45 -14.03 -5.30 -17.10
N ALA A 46 -14.43 -5.64 -18.32
CA ALA A 46 -14.24 -4.80 -19.50
C ALA A 46 -15.05 -3.48 -19.45
N SER A 47 -16.12 -3.43 -18.66
CA SER A 47 -16.95 -2.24 -18.46
C SER A 47 -16.62 -1.47 -17.17
N ILE A 48 -15.57 -1.89 -16.44
CA ILE A 48 -15.13 -1.25 -15.20
C ILE A 48 -13.78 -0.59 -15.47
N ASP A 49 -13.71 0.73 -15.30
CA ASP A 49 -12.47 1.48 -15.54
C ASP A 49 -11.43 1.17 -14.46
N PHE A 50 -11.86 1.16 -13.19
CA PHE A 50 -11.05 0.70 -12.07
C PHE A 50 -11.92 0.34 -10.86
N ILE A 51 -11.38 -0.49 -9.97
CA ILE A 51 -11.98 -0.86 -8.70
C ILE A 51 -11.24 -0.20 -7.54
N MET A 52 -11.97 0.11 -6.48
CA MET A 52 -11.44 0.75 -5.29
C MET A 52 -11.80 -0.06 -4.03
N PRO A 53 -11.17 -1.23 -3.81
CA PRO A 53 -11.41 -2.05 -2.61
C PRO A 53 -11.14 -1.27 -1.33
N GLN A 54 -12.11 -1.28 -0.42
CA GLN A 54 -12.00 -0.70 0.91
C GLN A 54 -11.26 -1.68 1.82
N TYR A 55 -9.97 -1.42 2.10
CA TYR A 55 -9.17 -2.19 3.06
C TYR A 55 -9.35 -1.68 4.50
N TYR A 56 -10.61 -1.55 4.90
CA TYR A 56 -11.02 -1.08 6.21
C TYR A 56 -12.41 -1.62 6.58
N ASN A 57 -12.72 -1.63 7.88
CA ASN A 57 -13.94 -2.22 8.45
C ASN A 57 -14.15 -3.70 8.09
N GLY A 58 -13.10 -4.37 7.60
CA GLY A 58 -13.11 -5.68 6.99
C GLY A 58 -12.13 -6.64 7.65
N ASN A 59 -11.73 -7.66 6.88
CA ASN A 59 -10.84 -8.74 7.37
C ASN A 59 -9.37 -8.51 7.01
N ILE A 60 -9.08 -7.48 6.22
CA ILE A 60 -7.74 -7.10 5.77
C ILE A 60 -7.39 -5.76 6.40
N ARG A 61 -6.24 -5.69 7.09
CA ARG A 61 -5.84 -4.51 7.90
C ARG A 61 -4.42 -4.04 7.57
N PRO A 62 -4.17 -3.50 6.38
CA PRO A 62 -2.81 -3.21 5.93
C PRO A 62 -2.11 -2.11 6.74
N ALA A 63 -2.86 -1.21 7.39
CA ALA A 63 -2.28 -0.19 8.27
C ALA A 63 -1.65 -0.76 9.55
N LEU A 64 -2.10 -1.93 10.00
CA LEU A 64 -1.56 -2.65 11.15
C LEU A 64 -0.61 -3.77 10.72
N ASP A 65 -1.01 -4.54 9.72
CA ASP A 65 -0.35 -5.79 9.33
C ASP A 65 0.67 -5.61 8.19
N GLY A 66 0.73 -4.41 7.59
CA GLY A 66 1.51 -4.15 6.38
C GLY A 66 0.86 -4.73 5.12
N PHE A 67 1.47 -4.50 3.96
CA PHE A 67 0.90 -4.97 2.69
C PHE A 67 0.95 -6.50 2.55
N THR A 68 2.02 -7.15 3.04
CA THR A 68 2.25 -8.59 2.88
C THR A 68 1.90 -9.41 4.12
N GLY A 69 1.73 -8.77 5.28
CA GLY A 69 1.40 -9.46 6.51
C GLY A 69 -0.06 -9.88 6.57
N THR A 70 -0.31 -10.99 7.24
CA THR A 70 -1.65 -11.45 7.57
C THR A 70 -2.09 -10.99 8.97
N GLY A 71 -1.14 -10.86 9.91
CA GLY A 71 -1.34 -10.28 11.25
C GLY A 71 -2.70 -10.56 11.92
N ALA A 72 -3.38 -9.51 12.40
CA ALA A 72 -4.72 -9.61 12.96
C ALA A 72 -5.82 -9.77 11.88
N GLY A 73 -5.48 -9.53 10.62
CA GLY A 73 -6.30 -9.90 9.47
C GLY A 73 -6.32 -11.42 9.21
N SER A 74 -7.32 -11.88 8.46
CA SER A 74 -7.37 -13.29 8.03
C SER A 74 -6.69 -13.51 6.68
N VAL A 75 -6.42 -12.44 5.93
CA VAL A 75 -5.87 -12.45 4.57
C VAL A 75 -4.94 -11.26 4.39
N ALA A 76 -3.76 -11.49 3.79
CA ALA A 76 -2.83 -10.42 3.45
C ALA A 76 -3.38 -9.53 2.34
N ALA A 77 -3.20 -8.21 2.45
CA ALA A 77 -3.64 -7.27 1.43
C ALA A 77 -3.02 -7.58 0.06
N SER A 78 -1.76 -8.00 0.02
CA SER A 78 -1.06 -8.41 -1.21
C SER A 78 -1.74 -9.58 -1.92
N THR A 79 -2.24 -10.56 -1.18
CA THR A 79 -2.93 -11.72 -1.76
C THR A 79 -4.25 -11.31 -2.39
N HIS A 80 -5.02 -10.49 -1.69
CA HIS A 80 -6.28 -9.96 -2.21
C HIS A 80 -6.05 -9.05 -3.41
N TYR A 81 -5.12 -8.09 -3.30
CA TYR A 81 -4.74 -7.18 -4.37
C TYR A 81 -4.29 -7.95 -5.63
N ASN A 82 -3.43 -8.96 -5.48
CA ASN A 82 -2.97 -9.79 -6.59
C ASN A 82 -4.12 -10.51 -7.29
N ASN A 83 -5.13 -11.00 -6.57
CA ASN A 83 -6.30 -11.64 -7.18
C ASN A 83 -7.15 -10.64 -8.00
N LEU A 84 -7.21 -9.37 -7.61
CA LEU A 84 -7.87 -8.35 -8.41
C LEU A 84 -7.06 -8.05 -9.68
N VAL A 85 -5.76 -7.82 -9.53
CA VAL A 85 -4.88 -7.52 -10.67
C VAL A 85 -4.86 -8.66 -11.69
N THR A 86 -4.57 -9.87 -11.24
CA THR A 86 -4.30 -11.01 -12.14
C THR A 86 -5.58 -11.67 -12.66
N ASP A 87 -6.57 -11.90 -11.79
CA ASP A 87 -7.75 -12.70 -12.13
C ASP A 87 -8.98 -11.85 -12.51
N MET A 88 -9.13 -10.62 -12.00
CA MET A 88 -10.23 -9.72 -12.39
C MET A 88 -9.86 -8.85 -13.59
N PHE A 89 -8.64 -8.31 -13.62
CA PHE A 89 -8.18 -7.35 -14.62
C PHE A 89 -6.98 -7.84 -15.44
N SER A 90 -6.80 -9.15 -15.61
CA SER A 90 -5.86 -9.72 -16.61
C SER A 90 -4.43 -9.14 -16.57
N ASN A 91 -3.89 -8.90 -15.37
CA ASN A 91 -2.59 -8.26 -15.09
C ASN A 91 -2.53 -6.75 -15.33
N GLU A 92 -3.63 -6.02 -15.10
CA GLU A 92 -3.70 -4.55 -15.18
C GLU A 92 -3.72 -3.91 -13.77
N PRO A 93 -2.56 -3.70 -13.11
CA PRO A 93 -2.52 -3.14 -11.76
C PRO A 93 -3.04 -1.70 -11.67
N HIS A 94 -3.02 -0.96 -12.79
CA HIS A 94 -3.53 0.41 -12.85
C HIS A 94 -5.05 0.49 -12.64
N LYS A 95 -5.76 -0.64 -12.75
CA LYS A 95 -7.20 -0.74 -12.50
C LYS A 95 -7.57 -1.02 -11.04
N VAL A 96 -6.60 -1.12 -10.13
CA VAL A 96 -6.85 -1.40 -8.71
C VAL A 96 -6.31 -0.25 -7.85
N VAL A 97 -7.22 0.54 -7.28
CA VAL A 97 -6.92 1.70 -6.42
C VAL A 97 -7.07 1.30 -4.95
N PHE A 98 -6.03 1.52 -4.15
CA PHE A 98 -5.96 1.02 -2.78
C PHE A 98 -6.74 1.92 -1.79
N GLY A 99 -7.67 1.36 -1.01
CA GLY A 99 -8.55 2.13 -0.13
C GLY A 99 -8.13 2.20 1.32
N PHE A 100 -8.13 3.42 1.87
CA PHE A 100 -7.87 3.68 3.29
C PHE A 100 -9.07 4.32 3.99
N CYS A 101 -9.19 4.06 5.28
CA CYS A 101 -10.04 4.82 6.18
C CYS A 101 -9.16 5.71 7.07
N ILE A 102 -9.43 7.01 7.09
CA ILE A 102 -8.56 7.98 7.78
C ILE A 102 -9.16 8.43 9.12
N SER A 103 -10.46 8.20 9.32
CA SER A 103 -11.20 8.44 10.56
C SER A 103 -12.39 7.49 10.68
N ASP A 104 -12.90 7.30 11.90
CA ASP A 104 -14.15 6.58 12.21
C ASP A 104 -14.16 5.07 11.89
N CYS A 105 -12.98 4.46 11.75
CA CYS A 105 -12.79 3.00 11.63
C CYS A 105 -11.91 2.42 12.76
N SER A 106 -11.95 3.03 13.95
CA SER A 106 -11.18 2.56 15.12
C SER A 106 -11.67 1.21 15.64
N ASP A 107 -12.98 0.94 15.54
CA ASP A 107 -13.60 -0.25 16.12
C ASP A 107 -13.10 -1.55 15.48
N THR A 108 -12.67 -1.50 14.22
CA THR A 108 -12.03 -2.63 13.53
C THR A 108 -10.50 -2.53 13.53
N GLY A 109 -9.93 -1.48 14.12
CA GLY A 109 -8.49 -1.18 14.04
C GLY A 109 -8.03 -0.84 12.62
N SER A 110 -8.90 -0.24 11.79
CA SER A 110 -8.61 0.00 10.37
C SER A 110 -8.26 1.45 10.04
N ASN A 111 -8.27 2.36 11.02
CA ASN A 111 -7.78 3.73 10.81
C ASN A 111 -6.31 3.70 10.40
N ALA A 112 -6.01 4.37 9.28
CA ALA A 112 -4.67 4.53 8.74
C ALA A 112 -4.28 6.01 8.78
N ASN A 113 -3.32 6.36 9.63
CA ASN A 113 -2.74 7.69 9.57
C ASN A 113 -1.91 7.86 8.27
N ALA A 114 -1.51 9.09 7.96
CA ALA A 114 -0.80 9.42 6.72
C ALA A 114 0.52 8.64 6.55
N VAL A 115 1.26 8.43 7.65
CA VAL A 115 2.53 7.67 7.65
C VAL A 115 2.29 6.19 7.34
N GLN A 116 1.30 5.57 8.00
CA GLN A 116 0.94 4.17 7.76
C GLN A 116 0.46 3.96 6.33
N ALA A 117 -0.42 4.84 5.84
CA ALA A 117 -0.92 4.75 4.48
C ALA A 117 0.19 4.94 3.43
N ALA A 118 1.11 5.89 3.64
CA ALA A 118 2.25 6.10 2.76
C ALA A 118 3.22 4.90 2.75
N ALA A 119 3.43 4.25 3.90
CA ALA A 119 4.23 3.02 3.99
C ALA A 119 3.59 1.88 3.19
N VAL A 120 2.28 1.63 3.39
CA VAL A 120 1.54 0.63 2.62
C VAL A 120 1.60 0.94 1.12
N MET A 121 1.38 2.19 0.72
CA MET A 121 1.46 2.57 -0.70
C MET A 121 2.87 2.44 -1.27
N THR A 122 3.91 2.62 -0.45
CA THR A 122 5.28 2.37 -0.88
C THR A 122 5.48 0.88 -1.20
N ASP A 123 5.00 -0.01 -0.35
CA ASP A 123 5.03 -1.46 -0.59
C ASP A 123 4.22 -1.85 -1.84
N VAL A 124 3.03 -1.27 -2.01
CA VAL A 124 2.19 -1.49 -3.20
C VAL A 124 2.90 -1.02 -4.47
N THR A 125 3.51 0.18 -4.47
CA THR A 125 4.27 0.69 -5.62
C THR A 125 5.52 -0.12 -5.90
N ASN A 126 6.18 -0.67 -4.89
CA ASN A 126 7.33 -1.54 -5.10
C ASN A 126 6.93 -2.88 -5.74
N ALA A 127 5.80 -3.45 -5.34
CA ALA A 127 5.28 -4.70 -5.90
C ALA A 127 4.60 -4.50 -7.27
N TYR A 128 3.92 -3.37 -7.45
CA TYR A 128 3.13 -3.00 -8.63
C TYR A 128 3.45 -1.55 -9.01
N PRO A 129 4.53 -1.30 -9.79
CA PRO A 129 4.96 0.05 -10.14
C PRO A 129 3.89 0.90 -10.82
N CYS A 130 3.04 0.27 -11.63
CA CYS A 130 1.90 0.92 -12.28
C CYS A 130 0.57 0.58 -11.58
N ASN A 131 0.53 0.65 -10.24
CA ASN A 131 -0.73 0.51 -9.50
C ASN A 131 -1.65 1.73 -9.70
N GLY A 132 -2.95 1.53 -9.49
CA GLY A 132 -3.99 2.56 -9.66
C GLY A 132 -3.97 3.70 -8.62
N GLY A 133 -3.03 3.67 -7.67
CA GLY A 133 -2.90 4.69 -6.63
C GLY A 133 -3.74 4.38 -5.40
N ALA A 134 -4.17 5.44 -4.71
CA ALA A 134 -4.90 5.35 -3.45
C ALA A 134 -6.16 6.21 -3.45
N PHE A 135 -7.16 5.77 -2.69
CA PHE A 135 -8.31 6.60 -2.30
C PHE A 135 -8.51 6.52 -0.80
N PHE A 136 -9.27 7.45 -0.25
CA PHE A 136 -9.54 7.48 1.18
C PHE A 136 -10.96 7.94 1.51
N TRP A 137 -11.46 7.46 2.64
CA TRP A 137 -12.70 7.91 3.25
C TRP A 137 -12.38 8.77 4.49
N VAL A 138 -12.60 10.09 4.47
CA VAL A 138 -13.16 10.94 3.39
C VAL A 138 -12.58 12.36 3.44
N ALA A 139 -12.67 13.13 2.34
CA ALA A 139 -12.09 14.46 2.20
C ALA A 139 -12.38 15.44 3.35
N LYS A 140 -13.58 15.39 3.97
CA LYS A 140 -13.90 16.25 5.12
C LYS A 140 -13.02 16.01 6.35
N ASP A 141 -12.45 14.83 6.47
CA ASP A 141 -11.61 14.41 7.60
C ASP A 141 -10.11 14.62 7.31
N ASP A 142 -9.76 14.98 6.06
CA ASP A 142 -8.40 15.35 5.66
C ASP A 142 -8.17 16.86 5.85
N VAL A 143 -8.00 17.25 7.11
CA VAL A 143 -7.82 18.64 7.50
C VAL A 143 -6.57 19.22 6.83
N ASN A 144 -6.77 20.27 6.02
CA ASN A 144 -5.72 20.96 5.25
C ASN A 144 -4.94 20.07 4.26
N GLY A 145 -5.46 18.90 3.89
CA GLY A 145 -4.78 18.02 2.93
C GLY A 145 -3.57 17.28 3.50
N VAL A 146 -3.37 17.27 4.83
CA VAL A 146 -2.17 16.68 5.45
C VAL A 146 -2.04 15.19 5.12
N TRP A 147 -3.15 14.45 5.12
CA TRP A 147 -3.13 13.03 4.78
C TRP A 147 -2.87 12.84 3.29
N SER A 148 -3.61 13.56 2.43
CA SER A 148 -3.50 13.41 0.99
C SER A 148 -2.17 13.90 0.41
N ASP A 149 -1.53 14.90 1.00
CA ASP A 149 -0.21 15.38 0.57
C ASP A 149 0.86 14.30 0.75
N GLN A 150 0.88 13.65 1.92
CA GLN A 150 1.88 12.64 2.23
C GLN A 150 1.69 11.37 1.39
N VAL A 151 0.46 10.87 1.28
CA VAL A 151 0.16 9.69 0.44
C VAL A 151 0.31 10.03 -1.04
N GLY A 152 -0.10 11.23 -1.44
CA GLY A 152 0.04 11.76 -2.79
C GLY A 152 1.49 11.82 -3.26
N ALA A 153 2.45 12.16 -2.39
CA ALA A 153 3.87 12.12 -2.72
C ALA A 153 4.36 10.72 -3.13
N VAL A 154 3.79 9.66 -2.55
CA VAL A 154 4.09 8.27 -2.91
C VAL A 154 3.44 7.89 -4.24
N VAL A 155 2.14 8.19 -4.40
CA VAL A 155 1.33 7.80 -5.56
C VAL A 155 1.72 8.56 -6.83
N LYS A 156 2.20 9.80 -6.71
CA LYS A 156 2.69 10.61 -7.85
C LYS A 156 3.79 9.91 -8.65
N ARG A 157 4.52 8.95 -8.07
CA ARG A 157 5.51 8.15 -8.80
C ARG A 157 4.92 7.28 -9.91
N ASN A 158 3.61 7.03 -9.89
CA ASN A 158 2.91 6.19 -10.86
C ASN A 158 2.23 6.99 -11.99
N THR A 159 2.34 8.33 -11.99
CA THR A 159 1.69 9.15 -13.01
C THR A 159 2.17 8.79 -14.41
N GLY A 160 1.24 8.67 -15.37
CA GLY A 160 1.53 8.32 -16.77
C GLY A 160 1.47 6.81 -17.08
N CYS A 161 1.36 5.95 -16.06
CA CYS A 161 1.24 4.49 -16.28
C CYS A 161 0.00 4.07 -17.09
N SER A 162 -1.07 4.87 -17.09
CA SER A 162 -2.30 4.59 -17.83
C SER A 162 -2.23 4.95 -19.32
N ASP A 163 -1.23 5.71 -19.75
CA ASP A 163 -1.13 6.24 -21.12
C ASP A 163 -0.50 5.26 -22.12
N GLY A 164 -0.26 4.00 -21.71
CA GLY A 164 0.28 2.97 -22.60
C GLY A 164 1.72 3.21 -23.07
N THR A 165 2.40 4.26 -22.57
CA THR A 165 3.86 4.34 -22.64
C THR A 165 4.39 3.34 -21.63
N THR A 166 4.57 2.10 -22.10
CA THR A 166 5.24 1.03 -21.37
C THR A 166 6.50 1.57 -20.71
N MET A 167 6.48 1.74 -19.38
CA MET A 167 7.66 1.32 -18.65
C MET A 167 7.80 -0.16 -18.95
N ALA A 168 8.86 -0.51 -19.70
CA ALA A 168 9.19 -1.90 -19.96
C ALA A 168 9.08 -2.68 -18.64
N PRO A 169 8.55 -3.92 -18.66
CA PRO A 169 8.54 -4.72 -17.46
C PRO A 169 9.99 -4.79 -16.98
N VAL A 170 10.26 -4.29 -15.78
CA VAL A 170 11.52 -4.59 -15.12
C VAL A 170 11.46 -6.08 -14.88
N VAL A 171 12.08 -6.84 -15.78
CA VAL A 171 12.40 -8.24 -15.56
C VAL A 171 13.12 -8.26 -14.22
N VAL A 172 12.50 -8.87 -13.22
CA VAL A 172 13.15 -9.13 -11.94
C VAL A 172 14.36 -10.01 -12.28
N GLY A 173 15.51 -9.36 -12.42
CA GLY A 173 16.78 -10.05 -12.59
C GLY A 173 17.07 -10.86 -11.33
N PRO A 174 17.89 -11.93 -11.43
CA PRO A 174 18.34 -12.68 -10.26
C PRO A 174 18.98 -11.74 -9.23
N PRO A 175 18.96 -12.09 -7.92
CA PRO A 175 19.49 -11.25 -6.87
C PRO A 175 20.97 -10.94 -7.15
N ILE A 176 21.29 -9.66 -7.29
CA ILE A 176 22.66 -9.17 -7.45
C ILE A 176 23.39 -9.38 -6.12
N THR A 177 24.28 -10.37 -6.08
CA THR A 177 25.27 -10.55 -5.02
C THR A 177 26.25 -9.38 -5.05
N SER A 178 26.17 -8.49 -4.06
CA SER A 178 27.11 -7.39 -3.89
C SER A 178 28.46 -7.88 -3.33
N SER A 179 29.54 -7.56 -4.03
CA SER A 179 30.91 -7.71 -3.55
C SER A 179 31.25 -6.59 -2.55
N PRO A 180 32.19 -6.81 -1.59
CA PRO A 180 32.40 -5.89 -0.49
C PRO A 180 33.27 -4.70 -0.91
N THR A 181 32.70 -3.49 -0.91
CA THR A 181 33.47 -2.25 -1.03
C THR A 181 33.80 -1.73 0.36
N LYS A 182 35.10 -1.49 0.58
CA LYS A 182 35.69 -1.07 1.86
C LYS A 182 35.14 0.30 2.32
N ALA A 183 34.60 0.33 3.54
CA ALA A 183 33.97 1.51 4.14
C ALA A 183 34.97 2.64 4.47
N PRO A 184 34.57 3.92 4.35
CA PRO A 184 35.32 5.04 4.93
C PRO A 184 35.01 5.16 6.43
N VAL A 185 36.05 5.40 7.23
CA VAL A 185 35.94 5.71 8.66
C VAL A 185 35.51 7.17 8.80
N ILE A 186 34.32 7.41 9.37
CA ILE A 186 33.84 8.76 9.72
C ILE A 186 33.42 8.74 11.20
N SER A 187 33.92 9.73 11.94
CA SER A 187 33.68 10.01 13.35
C SER A 187 32.19 10.29 13.66
N PRO A 188 31.73 10.05 14.91
CA PRO A 188 30.31 10.00 15.22
C PRO A 188 29.65 11.39 15.20
N PRO A 189 28.50 11.57 14.53
CA PRO A 189 27.75 12.80 14.57
C PRO A 189 26.89 12.89 15.85
N THR A 190 26.89 14.07 16.46
CA THR A 190 25.98 14.43 17.55
C THR A 190 24.55 14.51 17.01
N ALA A 191 23.64 13.69 17.55
CA ALA A 191 22.30 13.46 17.00
C ALA A 191 21.31 14.64 17.25
N PRO A 192 20.46 15.01 16.27
CA PRO A 192 19.31 15.90 16.48
C PRO A 192 18.12 15.19 17.16
N SER A 193 17.38 15.96 17.96
CA SER A 193 16.32 15.59 18.91
C SER A 193 15.11 14.76 18.41
N VAL A 194 15.01 14.37 17.14
CA VAL A 194 13.78 13.80 16.56
C VAL A 194 13.72 12.27 16.62
N CYS A 195 14.85 11.64 16.92
CA CYS A 195 15.02 10.21 16.80
C CYS A 195 15.39 9.54 18.13
N ALA A 196 15.24 10.21 19.28
CA ALA A 196 15.61 9.61 20.57
C ALA A 196 14.80 8.34 20.85
N ALA A 197 15.50 7.23 21.16
CA ALA A 197 14.88 5.97 21.51
C ALA A 197 13.91 6.13 22.70
N VAL A 198 12.66 5.71 22.51
CA VAL A 198 11.60 5.78 23.53
C VAL A 198 11.87 4.81 24.70
N THR A 199 12.74 3.81 24.50
CA THR A 199 13.13 2.83 25.53
C THR A 199 14.66 2.75 25.70
N ALA A 200 15.14 2.39 26.89
CA ALA A 200 16.57 2.34 27.23
C ALA A 200 17.25 0.97 26.97
N THR A 201 16.65 0.10 26.14
CA THR A 201 17.22 -1.24 25.88
C THR A 201 18.45 -1.16 24.99
N CYS A 202 18.40 -0.35 23.93
CA CYS A 202 19.56 0.09 23.15
C CYS A 202 19.43 1.58 22.76
N GLY A 203 20.51 2.19 22.30
CA GLY A 203 20.51 3.57 21.81
C GLY A 203 21.90 4.00 21.32
N VAL A 204 22.08 5.29 21.06
CA VAL A 204 23.34 5.86 20.53
C VAL A 204 24.55 5.48 21.39
N ASN A 205 24.39 5.47 22.72
CA ASN A 205 25.45 5.11 23.68
C ASN A 205 25.38 3.66 24.17
N LYS A 206 24.46 2.85 23.65
CA LYS A 206 24.21 1.48 24.07
C LYS A 206 23.92 0.62 22.83
N PRO A 207 24.95 0.26 22.05
CA PRO A 207 24.78 -0.54 20.86
C PRO A 207 24.32 -1.97 21.17
N CYS A 208 23.68 -2.58 20.19
CA CYS A 208 23.23 -3.96 20.29
C CYS A 208 24.40 -4.93 20.11
N SER A 209 24.34 -6.07 20.81
CA SER A 209 25.34 -7.13 20.65
C SER A 209 25.21 -7.83 19.30
N GLY A 210 26.33 -8.27 18.73
CA GLY A 210 26.34 -9.04 17.47
C GLY A 210 26.20 -8.20 16.19
N GLY A 211 26.47 -6.89 16.25
CA GLY A 211 26.39 -5.99 15.08
C GLY A 211 24.96 -5.75 14.61
N MET A 212 23.99 -5.89 15.52
CA MET A 212 22.58 -5.60 15.25
C MET A 212 22.33 -4.10 15.33
N CYS A 213 21.31 -3.64 14.62
CA CYS A 213 20.93 -2.23 14.62
C CYS A 213 19.96 -1.94 15.76
N CYS A 214 20.06 -0.75 16.32
CA CYS A 214 19.13 -0.23 17.32
C CYS A 214 18.07 0.66 16.67
N SER A 215 16.82 0.20 16.62
CA SER A 215 15.69 0.94 16.05
C SER A 215 15.38 2.25 16.80
N GLN A 216 14.58 3.13 16.19
CA GLN A 216 14.04 4.34 16.85
C GLN A 216 13.21 4.05 18.12
N TRP A 217 12.80 2.80 18.30
CA TRP A 217 12.02 2.37 19.45
C TRP A 217 12.90 1.83 20.58
N GLY A 218 14.22 1.78 20.40
CA GLY A 218 15.19 1.30 21.39
C GLY A 218 15.30 -0.23 21.46
N TYR A 219 14.96 -0.94 20.39
CA TYR A 219 15.09 -2.41 20.29
C TYR A 219 16.15 -2.82 19.27
N CYS A 220 16.77 -3.98 19.51
CA CYS A 220 17.81 -4.57 18.67
C CYS A 220 17.25 -5.52 17.62
N GLY A 221 17.73 -5.42 16.38
CA GLY A 221 17.38 -6.35 15.30
C GLY A 221 18.24 -6.17 14.06
N THR A 222 18.09 -7.07 13.10
CA THR A 222 18.89 -7.09 11.85
C THR A 222 18.07 -6.75 10.61
N THR A 223 16.76 -6.56 10.74
CA THR A 223 15.89 -6.22 9.60
C THR A 223 15.88 -4.72 9.35
N GLU A 224 15.34 -4.32 8.20
CA GLU A 224 15.33 -2.92 7.77
C GLU A 224 14.63 -1.99 8.76
N ALA A 225 13.61 -2.48 9.48
CA ALA A 225 12.90 -1.75 10.53
C ALA A 225 13.80 -1.33 11.72
N TYR A 226 14.95 -1.99 11.88
CA TYR A 226 15.93 -1.69 12.92
C TYR A 226 17.12 -0.90 12.38
N CYS A 227 17.51 -1.14 11.12
CA CYS A 227 18.73 -0.62 10.52
C CYS A 227 18.55 0.62 9.63
N ARG A 228 17.32 1.01 9.29
CA ARG A 228 17.06 2.14 8.39
C ARG A 228 16.70 3.41 9.16
N GLU A 229 15.60 4.06 8.79
CA GLU A 229 15.19 5.35 9.35
C GLU A 229 15.05 5.23 10.86
N CYS A 230 15.61 6.19 11.61
CA CYS A 230 15.58 6.06 13.05
C CYS A 230 16.66 5.16 13.67
N CYS A 231 17.63 4.63 12.92
CA CYS A 231 18.68 3.81 13.55
C CYS A 231 19.59 4.61 14.48
N GLN A 232 19.72 4.14 15.73
CA GLN A 232 20.47 4.78 16.81
C GLN A 232 21.94 4.33 16.87
N SER A 233 22.23 3.07 16.53
CA SER A 233 23.56 2.46 16.63
C SER A 233 23.62 1.09 15.94
N ASN A 234 24.79 0.71 15.41
CA ASN A 234 25.07 -0.56 14.69
C ASN A 234 26.40 -1.17 15.15
#